data_AF-A0A8T8CSZ7-F1
#
_entry.id   AF-A0A8T8CSZ7-F1
#
_cell.length_a   1.000
_cell.length_b   1.000
_cell.length_c   1.000
_cell.angle_alpha   90.00
_cell.angle_beta   90.00
_cell.angle_gamma   90.00
#
_symmetry.space_group_name_H-M   'P 1'
#
loop_
_entity.id
_entity.type
_entity.pdbx_description
1 polymer ?
#
loop_
_entity_poly.entity_id
_entity_poly.type
_entity_poly.pdbx_seq_one_letter_code
_entity_poly.pdbx_strand_id
1 'polypeptide(L)' 'MDHIVTLDSRQEAALQAIADRFIARYKGDAVRAIKEMIVLNGLLQERLDAVEGIAAGDALGAQR' A
#
# COMPACT_ATOMS: atom_id res chain seq x y z
N MET A 1 5.61 -8.41 -10.06
CA MET A 1 5.49 -6.94 -10.28
C MET A 1 4.34 -6.68 -11.27
N ASP A 2 3.22 -7.38 -11.10
CA ASP A 2 2.28 -7.62 -12.21
C ASP A 2 1.08 -6.66 -12.25
N HIS A 3 1.10 -5.61 -11.43
CA HIS A 3 -0.01 -4.66 -11.30
C HIS A 3 0.50 -3.22 -11.25
N ILE A 4 1.20 -2.79 -12.30
CA ILE A 4 1.41 -1.34 -12.51
C ILE A 4 0.07 -0.77 -12.96
N VAL A 5 -0.63 -0.10 -12.04
CA VAL A 5 -1.91 0.55 -12.33
C VAL A 5 -1.62 1.78 -13.20
N THR A 6 -2.20 1.80 -14.41
CA THR A 6 -2.21 3.02 -15.25
C THR A 6 -3.42 3.85 -14.84
N LEU A 7 -3.19 5.14 -14.55
CA LEU A 7 -4.22 6.07 -14.14
C LEU A 7 -4.57 7.00 -15.32
N ASP A 8 -5.85 7.37 -15.43
CA ASP A 8 -6.25 8.48 -16.30
C ASP A 8 -5.95 9.83 -15.63
N SER A 9 -5.97 10.93 -16.39
CA SER A 9 -5.60 12.27 -15.88
C SER A 9 -6.46 12.74 -14.71
N ARG A 10 -7.72 12.29 -14.60
CA ARG A 10 -8.59 12.64 -13.46
C ARG A 10 -8.18 11.85 -12.22
N GLN A 11 -7.84 10.58 -12.39
CA GLN A 11 -7.34 9.73 -11.32
C GLN A 11 -5.97 10.20 -10.82
N GLU A 12 -5.08 10.61 -11.72
CA GLU A 12 -3.79 11.22 -11.37
C GLU A 12 -3.99 12.50 -10.55
N ALA A 13 -4.89 13.40 -10.96
CA ALA A 13 -5.17 14.63 -10.22
C ALA A 13 -5.75 14.35 -8.82
N ALA A 14 -6.62 13.33 -8.70
CA ALA A 14 -7.16 12.91 -7.42
C ALA A 14 -6.07 12.33 -6.50
N LEU A 15 -5.17 11.50 -7.06
CA LEU A 15 -4.04 10.94 -6.33
C LEU A 15 -3.07 12.05 -5.89
N GLN A 16 -2.79 13.01 -6.75
CA GLN A 16 -1.94 14.16 -6.44
C GLN A 16 -2.51 14.96 -5.27
N ALA A 17 -3.81 15.26 -5.27
CA ALA A 17 -4.45 15.98 -4.15
C ALA A 17 -4.36 15.22 -2.82
N ILE A 18 -4.35 13.88 -2.84
CA ILE A 18 -4.13 13.05 -1.65
C ILE A 18 -2.66 13.13 -1.21
N ALA A 19 -1.73 13.01 -2.16
CA ALA A 19 -0.30 13.09 -1.91
C ALA A 19 0.09 14.45 -1.29
N ASP A 20 -0.44 15.54 -1.81
CA ASP A 20 -0.19 16.89 -1.30
C ASP A 20 -0.67 17.04 0.15
N ARG A 21 -1.87 16.54 0.47
CA ARG A 21 -2.39 16.53 1.85
C ARG A 21 -1.55 15.67 2.78
N PHE A 22 -1.06 14.52 2.30
CA PHE A 22 -0.20 13.65 3.08
C PHE A 22 1.13 14.34 3.40
N ILE A 23 1.79 14.91 2.39
CA ILE A 23 3.05 15.65 2.55
C ILE A 23 2.87 16.87 3.47
N ALA A 24 1.73 17.56 3.39
CA ALA A 24 1.42 18.68 4.28
C ALA A 24 1.42 18.26 5.77
N ARG A 25 1.04 17.01 6.09
CA ARG A 25 1.14 16.47 7.46
C ARG A 25 2.58 16.39 7.98
N TYR A 26 3.54 16.29 7.06
CA TYR A 26 4.98 16.30 7.34
C TYR A 26 5.60 17.69 7.15
N LYS A 27 4.79 18.76 7.18
CA LYS A 27 5.22 20.15 7.03
C LYS A 27 5.96 20.41 5.70
N GLY A 28 5.62 19.67 4.65
CA GLY A 28 6.27 19.79 3.35
C GLY A 28 7.52 18.93 3.18
N ASP A 29 7.95 18.17 4.19
CA ASP A 29 9.08 17.25 4.06
C ASP A 29 8.65 15.96 3.32
N ALA A 30 8.74 16.03 1.99
CA ALA A 30 8.37 14.94 1.11
C ALA A 30 9.25 13.69 1.32
N VAL A 31 10.54 13.85 1.63
CA VAL A 31 11.46 12.73 1.84
C VAL A 31 11.07 11.95 3.09
N ARG A 32 10.73 12.66 4.18
CA ARG A 32 10.22 12.03 5.40
C ARG A 32 8.89 11.33 5.14
N ALA A 33 7.94 11.98 4.46
CA ALA A 33 6.65 11.41 4.12
C ALA A 33 6.80 10.09 3.33
N ILE A 34 7.67 10.08 2.33
CA ILE A 34 7.96 8.90 1.50
C ILE A 34 8.56 7.77 2.34
N LYS A 35 9.53 8.06 3.22
CA LYS A 35 10.12 7.03 4.09
C LYS A 35 9.08 6.35 4.97
N GLU A 36 8.17 7.14 5.56
CA GLU A 36 7.13 6.61 6.42
C GLU A 36 6.10 5.78 5.64
N MET A 37 5.74 6.21 4.43
CA MET A 37 4.89 5.45 3.52
C MET A 37 5.52 4.10 3.11
N ILE A 38 6.82 4.07 2.82
CA ILE A 38 7.54 2.82 2.47
C ILE A 38 7.50 1.84 3.65
N VAL A 39 7.80 2.31 4.87
CA VAL A 39 7.76 1.47 6.08
C VAL A 39 6.35 0.95 6.34
N LEU A 40 5.34 1.80 6.22
CA LEU A 40 3.95 1.41 6.39
C LEU A 40 3.51 0.36 5.35
N ASN A 41 3.87 0.56 4.08
CA ASN A 41 3.55 -0.39 3.01
C ASN A 41 4.21 -1.76 3.26
N GLY A 42 5.47 -1.78 3.72
CA GLY A 42 6.14 -3.02 4.10
C GLY A 42 5.40 -3.77 5.23
N LEU A 43 5.04 -3.06 6.30
CA LEU A 43 4.27 -3.66 7.40
C LEU A 43 2.90 -4.17 6.95
N LEU A 44 2.22 -3.44 6.07
CA LEU A 44 0.93 -3.86 5.53
C LEU A 44 1.08 -5.11 4.66
N GLN A 45 2.14 -5.20 3.86
CA GLN A 45 2.46 -6.39 3.08
C GLN A 45 2.75 -7.59 3.97
N GLU A 46 3.55 -7.44 5.03
CA GLU A 46 3.78 -8.52 6.00
C GLU A 46 2.47 -9.03 6.64
N ARG A 47 1.53 -8.13 6.92
CA ARG A 47 0.20 -8.48 7.46
C ARG A 47 -0.69 -9.16 6.43
N LEU A 48 -0.65 -8.72 5.18
CA LEU A 48 -1.39 -9.35 4.09
C LEU A 48 -0.86 -10.77 3.85
N ASP A 49 0.45 -10.94 3.75
CA ASP A 49 1.11 -12.23 3.60
C ASP A 49 0.75 -13.19 4.74
N ALA A 50 0.67 -12.68 5.98
CA ALA A 50 0.25 -13.47 7.13
C ALA A 50 -1.21 -13.96 7.01
N VAL A 51 -2.14 -13.09 6.56
CA VAL A 51 -3.55 -13.47 6.39
C VAL A 51 -3.73 -14.42 5.20
N GLU A 52 -3.05 -14.16 4.08
CA GLU A 52 -3.08 -15.04 2.90
C GLU A 52 -2.43 -16.40 3.21
N GLY A 53 -1.35 -16.44 3.98
CA GLY A 53 -0.72 -17.66 4.46
C GLY A 53 -1.63 -18.49 5.38
N ILE A 54 -2.41 -17.84 6.25
CA ILE A 54 -3.44 -18.49 7.07
C ILE A 54 -4.55 -19.07 6.20
N ALA A 55 -5.06 -18.28 5.24
CA ALA A 55 -6.12 -18.73 4.33
C ALA A 55 -5.69 -19.93 3.46
N ALA A 56 -4.42 -19.96 3.03
CA ALA A 56 -3.86 -21.10 2.30
C ALA A 56 -3.72 -22.35 3.20
N GLY A 57 -3.35 -22.17 4.47
CA GLY A 57 -3.26 -23.26 5.46
C GLY A 57 -4.62 -23.89 5.77
N ASP A 58 -5.66 -23.08 5.92
CA ASP A 58 -7.04 -23.54 6.15
C ASP A 58 -7.61 -24.28 4.94
N ALA A 59 -7.32 -23.80 3.72
CA ALA A 59 -7.75 -24.46 2.47
C ALA A 59 -7.12 -25.85 2.29
N LEU A 60 -5.83 -26.01 2.65
CA LEU A 60 -5.13 -27.30 2.62
C LEU A 60 -5.60 -28.26 3.73
N GLY A 61 -6.03 -27.71 4.88
CA GLY A 61 -6.61 -28.49 5.98
C GLY A 61 -8.01 -29.01 5.67
N ALA A 62 -8.83 -28.26 4.92
CA ALA A 62 -10.19 -28.64 4.53
C ALA A 62 -10.25 -29.67 3.38
N GLN A 63 -9.14 -29.95 2.71
CA GLN A 63 -9.03 -30.96 1.65
C GLN A 63 -8.56 -32.35 2.13
N ARG A 64 -8.39 -32.54 3.44
CA ARG A 64 -8.05 -33.82 4.09
C ARG A 64 -9.24 -34.45 4.79
#